data_AF-A0AAU6BFA2-F1
#
_entry.id   AF-A0AAU6BFA2-F1
#
_cell.length_a   1.000
_cell.length_b   1.000
_cell.length_c   1.000
_cell.angle_alpha   90.00
_cell.angle_beta   90.00
_cell.angle_gamma   90.00
#
_symmetry.space_group_name_H-M   'P 1'
#
loop_
_entity.id
_entity.type
_entity.pdbx_description
1 polymer ?
#
loop_
_entity_poly.entity_id
_entity_poly.type
_entity_poly.pdbx_seq_one_letter_code
_entity_poly.pdbx_strand_id
1 'polypeptide(L)'
;MVSEHSDAEDGETTALALKILVAGGFGVGKTTMVGAVSEIRPLRTEELLSEAGQSVDDTGGVDQKVTTTVAMDFGRITIRSGLSLYLFGTPGQDRFWFLWDELSQGALGAVVLADTRRLEDCFPAVDYFEHRHIPFVVAVNCFTGARSYGAHDVSRALDLDQGTPVVLCDARDRDSGKEVLIRLVEYAGRMHTARMLDSVG
;
A
#
# COMPACT_ATOMS: atom_id res chain seq x y z
N MET A 1 60.21 -4.36 12.05
CA MET A 1 59.18 -5.18 11.38
C MET A 1 57.87 -4.45 11.55
N VAL A 2 57.39 -3.86 10.47
CA VAL A 2 56.07 -3.23 10.37
C VAL A 2 55.09 -4.36 10.08
N SER A 3 54.04 -4.52 10.88
CA SER A 3 52.94 -5.43 10.54
C SER A 3 51.89 -4.64 9.77
N GLU A 4 51.79 -4.92 8.49
CA GLU A 4 50.64 -4.59 7.65
C GLU A 4 49.49 -5.60 7.87
N HIS A 5 48.30 -5.18 7.44
CA HIS A 5 47.04 -5.92 7.25
C HIS A 5 46.13 -6.01 8.51
N SER A 6 44.87 -5.57 8.49
CA SER A 6 43.96 -5.36 7.36
C SER A 6 42.93 -4.28 7.68
N ASP A 7 42.91 -3.19 6.90
CA ASP A 7 41.69 -2.42 6.69
C ASP A 7 40.75 -3.30 5.86
N ALA A 8 39.78 -3.91 6.53
CA ALA A 8 38.63 -4.46 5.83
C ALA A 8 37.80 -3.27 5.35
N GLU A 9 37.88 -2.99 4.06
CA GLU A 9 36.92 -2.13 3.38
C GLU A 9 35.53 -2.77 3.54
N ASP A 10 34.76 -2.29 4.51
CA ASP A 10 33.31 -2.46 4.54
C ASP A 10 32.76 -1.74 3.32
N GLY A 11 32.66 -2.46 2.20
CA GLY A 11 31.95 -2.00 1.03
C GLY A 11 30.52 -1.67 1.44
N GLU A 12 30.18 -0.38 1.47
CA GLU A 12 28.82 0.11 1.67
C GLU A 12 27.90 -0.59 0.65
N THR A 13 27.28 -1.69 1.07
CA THR A 13 26.28 -2.37 0.28
C THR A 13 25.08 -1.42 0.23
N THR A 14 24.90 -0.73 -0.90
CA THR A 14 23.80 0.24 -1.06
C THR A 14 22.48 -0.47 -0.79
N ALA A 15 21.83 -0.11 0.32
CA ALA A 15 20.57 -0.72 0.70
C ALA A 15 19.47 -0.24 -0.26
N LEU A 16 18.85 -1.18 -0.97
CA LEU A 16 17.68 -0.93 -1.81
C LEU A 16 16.40 -1.02 -0.96
N ALA A 17 15.52 -0.05 -1.17
CA ALA A 17 14.24 0.06 -0.51
C ALA A 17 13.13 0.07 -1.55
N LEU A 18 12.20 -0.87 -1.46
CA LEU A 18 10.97 -0.88 -2.25
C LEU A 18 9.83 -0.36 -1.40
N LYS A 19 9.01 0.53 -1.95
CA LYS A 19 7.87 1.13 -1.27
C LYS A 19 6.56 0.59 -1.84
N ILE A 20 5.69 0.08 -0.99
CA ILE A 20 4.35 -0.40 -1.35
C ILE A 20 3.31 0.35 -0.52
N LEU A 21 2.25 0.77 -1.19
CA LEU A 21 1.06 1.31 -0.52
C LEU A 21 0.03 0.20 -0.25
N VAL A 22 -0.65 0.28 0.89
CA VAL A 22 -1.79 -0.57 1.20
C VAL A 22 -3.02 0.32 1.37
N ALA A 23 -3.93 0.27 0.42
CA ALA A 23 -5.10 1.14 0.31
C ALA A 23 -6.42 0.34 0.38
N GLY A 24 -7.54 1.06 0.38
CA GLY A 24 -8.89 0.51 0.43
C GLY A 24 -9.74 1.13 1.54
N GLY A 25 -11.01 0.73 1.60
CA GLY A 25 -12.02 1.28 2.51
C GLY A 25 -11.70 1.22 4.01
N PHE A 26 -12.46 1.98 4.80
CA PHE A 26 -12.39 1.89 6.26
C PHE A 26 -12.73 0.47 6.74
N GLY A 27 -11.92 -0.09 7.64
CA GLY A 27 -12.18 -1.42 8.21
C GLY A 27 -11.92 -2.62 7.28
N VAL A 28 -11.43 -2.39 6.06
CA VAL A 28 -11.14 -3.46 5.08
C VAL A 28 -9.99 -4.39 5.50
N GLY A 29 -9.15 -3.95 6.46
CA GLY A 29 -8.04 -4.75 7.00
C GLY A 29 -6.64 -4.22 6.72
N LYS A 30 -6.46 -2.96 6.28
CA LYS A 30 -5.14 -2.35 6.00
C LYS A 30 -4.13 -2.52 7.15
N THR A 31 -4.48 -2.03 8.33
CA THR A 31 -3.66 -2.17 9.56
C THR A 31 -3.35 -3.62 9.89
N THR A 32 -4.35 -4.50 9.71
CA THR A 32 -4.22 -5.93 9.97
C THR A 32 -3.22 -6.57 9.02
N MET A 33 -3.33 -6.32 7.71
CA MET A 33 -2.43 -6.84 6.70
C MET A 33 -1.00 -6.35 6.93
N VAL A 34 -0.81 -5.03 7.12
CA VAL A 34 0.51 -4.43 7.38
C VAL A 34 1.13 -5.06 8.63
N GLY A 35 0.35 -5.20 9.71
CA GLY A 35 0.81 -5.84 10.94
C GLY A 35 1.15 -7.32 10.80
N ALA A 36 0.40 -8.08 10.00
CA ALA A 36 0.60 -9.51 9.81
C ALA A 36 1.90 -9.82 9.05
N VAL A 37 2.24 -9.01 8.04
CA VAL A 37 3.42 -9.25 7.19
C VAL A 37 4.71 -8.62 7.74
N SER A 38 4.59 -7.52 8.48
CA SER A 38 5.72 -6.74 8.99
C SER A 38 6.55 -7.47 10.04
N GLU A 39 7.88 -7.33 9.95
CA GLU A 39 8.85 -7.79 10.95
C GLU A 39 9.01 -6.80 12.11
N ILE A 40 8.69 -5.53 11.86
CA ILE A 40 8.65 -4.49 12.88
C ILE A 40 7.22 -4.37 13.41
N ARG A 41 7.08 -4.06 14.70
CA ARG A 41 5.78 -3.65 15.22
C ARG A 41 5.33 -2.41 14.44
N PRO A 42 4.08 -2.38 13.95
CA PRO A 42 3.57 -1.21 13.24
C PRO A 42 3.73 0.04 14.11
N LEU A 43 4.50 1.00 13.62
CA LEU A 43 4.56 2.32 14.23
C LEU A 43 3.26 3.02 13.84
N ARG A 44 2.37 3.20 14.82
CA ARG A 44 1.26 4.15 14.68
C ARG A 44 1.85 5.51 14.96
N THR A 45 2.22 6.25 13.93
CA THR A 45 2.65 7.64 14.11
C THR A 45 1.40 8.47 14.35
N GLU A 46 1.17 8.85 15.61
CA GLU A 46 0.18 9.87 15.96
C GLU A 46 0.80 11.24 15.64
N GLU A 47 0.81 11.63 14.37
CA GLU A 47 1.28 12.96 13.99
C GLU A 47 0.13 13.96 14.11
N LEU A 48 0.33 14.97 14.95
CA LEU A 48 -0.54 16.14 15.02
C LEU A 48 -0.38 16.92 13.71
N LEU A 49 -1.26 16.69 12.73
CA LEU A 49 -1.42 17.58 11.59
C LEU A 49 -1.97 18.93 12.08
N SER A 50 -1.06 19.77 12.56
CA SER A 50 -1.28 21.20 12.73
C SER A 50 -1.15 21.84 11.34
N GLU A 51 -2.20 22.54 10.90
CA GLU A 51 -2.16 23.56 9.84
C GLU A 51 -2.07 23.11 8.36
N ALA A 52 -2.92 22.19 7.91
CA ALA A 52 -3.23 22.07 6.46
C ALA A 52 -4.72 22.10 6.10
N GLY A 53 -5.60 22.39 7.07
CA GLY A 53 -7.04 22.52 6.88
C GLY A 53 -7.52 23.95 7.10
N GLN A 54 -6.95 24.94 6.41
CA GLN A 54 -7.57 26.27 6.38
C GLN A 54 -8.79 26.25 5.44
N SER A 55 -9.95 26.26 6.09
CA SER A 55 -11.17 26.97 5.69
C SER A 55 -11.74 26.67 4.30
N VAL A 56 -12.65 25.69 4.22
CA VAL A 56 -13.95 25.92 3.60
C VAL A 56 -14.98 25.06 4.34
N ASP A 57 -15.58 25.61 5.38
CA ASP A 57 -16.93 25.23 5.78
C ASP A 57 -17.57 26.47 6.40
N ASP A 58 -18.33 27.18 5.57
CA ASP A 58 -19.25 28.22 6.02
C ASP A 58 -20.64 27.61 5.97
N THR A 59 -21.14 27.13 7.11
CA THR A 59 -22.48 27.47 7.62
C THR A 59 -22.80 26.71 8.91
N GLY A 60 -22.97 27.46 10.01
CA GLY A 60 -23.76 27.03 11.17
C GLY A 60 -22.92 26.58 12.37
N GLY A 61 -22.55 27.55 13.19
CA GLY A 61 -21.65 27.38 14.34
C GLY A 61 -22.02 26.25 15.31
N VAL A 62 -21.04 25.40 15.56
CA VAL A 62 -20.71 24.84 16.88
C VAL A 62 -19.19 24.72 16.93
N ASP A 63 -18.55 25.45 17.84
CA ASP A 63 -17.12 25.38 18.15
C ASP A 63 -16.74 23.98 18.67
N GLN A 64 -16.35 23.08 17.76
CA GLN A 64 -15.54 21.91 18.13
C GLN A 64 -14.41 21.75 17.11
N LYS A 65 -13.21 22.20 17.49
CA LYS A 65 -11.96 21.80 16.84
C LYS A 65 -11.82 20.28 16.91
N VAL A 66 -12.16 19.57 15.83
CA VAL A 66 -11.92 18.13 15.69
C VAL A 66 -10.50 17.94 15.16
N THR A 67 -9.52 17.91 16.06
CA THR A 67 -8.16 17.43 15.77
C THR A 67 -8.27 15.98 15.29
N THR A 68 -8.03 15.72 14.01
CA THR A 68 -8.02 14.35 13.49
C THR A 68 -6.58 13.87 13.43
N THR A 69 -6.19 13.04 14.40
CA THR A 69 -4.92 12.32 14.38
C THR A 69 -4.89 11.37 13.18
N VAL A 70 -3.97 11.58 12.25
CA VAL A 70 -3.74 10.65 11.13
C VAL A 70 -2.77 9.58 11.62
N ALA A 71 -3.31 8.46 12.08
CA ALA A 71 -2.49 7.26 12.29
C ALA A 71 -2.26 6.59 10.94
N MET A 72 -1.02 6.65 10.43
CA MET A 72 -0.59 5.86 9.28
C MET A 72 -0.01 4.53 9.76
N ASP A 73 -0.33 3.44 9.07
CA ASP A 73 0.30 2.14 9.36
C ASP A 73 1.63 2.04 8.62
N PHE A 74 2.68 1.60 9.31
CA PHE A 74 4.00 1.38 8.72
C PHE A 74 4.49 -0.04 8.99
N GLY A 75 5.00 -0.71 7.95
CA GLY A 75 5.57 -2.05 8.05
C GLY A 75 6.88 -2.19 7.28
N ARG A 76 7.70 -3.17 7.68
CA ARG A 76 8.96 -3.50 7.00
C ARG A 76 9.15 -5.01 6.90
N ILE A 77 9.58 -5.48 5.75
CA ILE A 77 10.00 -6.86 5.51
C ILE A 77 11.40 -6.85 4.92
N THR A 78 12.30 -7.65 5.47
CA THR A 78 13.63 -7.84 4.90
C THR A 78 13.55 -8.94 3.85
N ILE A 79 13.84 -8.62 2.58
CA ILE A 79 13.82 -9.62 1.50
C ILE A 79 15.13 -10.41 1.48
N ARG A 80 16.25 -9.68 1.56
CA ARG A 80 17.61 -10.21 1.68
C ARG A 80 18.52 -9.09 2.20
N SER A 81 19.80 -9.41 2.48
CA SER A 81 20.78 -8.40 2.84
C SER A 81 20.82 -7.29 1.77
N GLY A 82 20.69 -6.03 2.21
CA GLY A 82 20.64 -4.87 1.32
C GLY A 82 19.34 -4.68 0.52
N LEU A 83 18.26 -5.43 0.80
CA LEU A 83 16.95 -5.21 0.16
C LEU A 83 15.79 -5.30 1.15
N SER A 84 15.08 -4.19 1.34
CA SER A 84 13.92 -4.10 2.22
C SER A 84 12.67 -3.66 1.47
N LEU A 85 11.52 -4.17 1.92
CA LEU A 85 10.20 -3.75 1.50
C LEU A 85 9.54 -2.94 2.61
N TYR A 86 9.10 -1.72 2.30
CA TYR A 86 8.38 -0.84 3.19
C TYR A 86 6.91 -0.76 2.80
N LEU A 87 6.03 -0.96 3.77
CA LEU A 87 4.58 -0.91 3.59
C LEU A 87 4.01 0.31 4.27
N PHE A 88 3.19 1.06 3.56
CA PHE A 88 2.50 2.25 4.08
C PHE A 88 0.99 2.06 3.91
N GLY A 89 0.27 1.88 5.02
CA GLY A 89 -1.19 1.80 5.01
C GLY A 89 -1.79 3.19 4.87
N THR A 90 -2.56 3.43 3.81
CA THR A 90 -3.15 4.74 3.58
C THR A 90 -4.24 5.05 4.62
N PRO A 91 -4.44 6.30 5.02
CA PRO A 91 -5.50 6.66 5.96
C PRO A 91 -6.87 6.30 5.39
N GLY A 92 -7.69 5.59 6.16
CA GLY A 92 -8.96 5.02 5.70
C GLY A 92 -10.15 5.97 5.71
N GLN A 93 -9.97 7.29 5.57
CA GLN A 93 -11.08 8.23 5.48
C GLN A 93 -10.94 9.12 4.24
N ASP A 94 -12.07 9.37 3.57
CA ASP A 94 -12.17 10.10 2.30
C ASP A 94 -11.51 11.48 2.32
N ARG A 95 -11.38 12.10 3.49
CA ARG A 95 -10.75 13.41 3.68
C ARG A 95 -9.21 13.43 3.60
N PHE A 96 -8.55 12.29 3.47
CA PHE A 96 -7.07 12.19 3.47
C PHE A 96 -6.44 11.86 2.10
N TRP A 97 -7.20 12.03 1.02
CA TRP A 97 -6.70 11.85 -0.35
C TRP A 97 -5.45 12.71 -0.65
N PHE A 98 -5.29 13.87 0.00
CA PHE A 98 -4.10 14.72 -0.16
C PHE A 98 -2.79 14.03 0.30
N LEU A 99 -2.83 13.12 1.28
CA LEU A 99 -1.64 12.36 1.69
C LEU A 99 -1.22 11.33 0.64
N TRP A 100 -2.14 10.91 -0.24
CA TRP A 100 -1.85 9.84 -1.18
C TRP A 100 -0.84 10.28 -2.23
N ASP A 101 -0.83 11.56 -2.62
CA ASP A 101 0.16 12.08 -3.56
C ASP A 101 1.57 11.97 -3.01
N GLU A 102 1.80 12.45 -1.80
CA GLU A 102 3.09 12.33 -1.11
C GLU A 102 3.47 10.85 -0.85
N LEU A 103 2.51 10.02 -0.45
CA LEU A 103 2.76 8.61 -0.22
C LEU A 103 3.01 7.83 -1.52
N SER A 104 2.42 8.22 -2.64
CA SER A 104 2.58 7.52 -3.92
C SER A 104 3.94 7.73 -4.56
N GLN A 105 4.63 8.83 -4.24
CA GLN A 105 5.95 9.11 -4.79
C GLN A 105 6.94 7.98 -4.46
N GLY A 106 7.59 7.46 -5.51
CA GLY A 106 8.57 6.38 -5.41
C GLY A 106 7.98 5.01 -5.05
N ALA A 107 6.66 4.85 -5.04
CA ALA A 107 6.03 3.55 -4.82
C ALA A 107 6.28 2.63 -6.03
N LEU A 108 6.69 1.39 -5.75
CA LEU A 108 6.72 0.30 -6.74
C LEU A 108 5.31 -0.04 -7.21
N GLY A 109 4.35 0.04 -6.29
CA GLY A 109 2.95 -0.25 -6.56
C GLY A 109 2.09 -0.22 -5.30
N ALA A 110 0.84 -0.64 -5.45
CA ALA A 110 -0.14 -0.63 -4.37
C ALA A 110 -0.92 -1.95 -4.25
N VAL A 111 -1.30 -2.28 -3.02
CA VAL A 111 -2.33 -3.28 -2.73
C VAL A 111 -3.61 -2.52 -2.45
N VAL A 112 -4.65 -2.74 -3.26
CA VAL A 112 -6.00 -2.27 -2.97
C VAL A 112 -6.74 -3.40 -2.26
N LEU A 113 -6.91 -3.30 -0.95
CA LEU A 113 -7.74 -4.23 -0.20
C LEU A 113 -9.23 -3.95 -0.50
N ALA A 114 -9.97 -5.01 -0.79
CA ALA A 114 -11.40 -4.97 -1.09
C ALA A 114 -12.18 -5.89 -0.15
N ASP A 115 -13.37 -5.44 0.27
CA ASP A 115 -14.36 -6.26 0.98
C ASP A 115 -15.59 -6.39 0.10
N THR A 116 -15.94 -7.63 -0.29
CA THR A 116 -17.08 -7.87 -1.19
C THR A 116 -18.44 -7.53 -0.57
N ARG A 117 -18.50 -7.27 0.73
CA ARG A 117 -19.71 -6.79 1.42
C ARG A 117 -19.95 -5.29 1.20
N ARG A 118 -18.90 -4.53 0.87
CA ARG A 118 -18.89 -3.08 0.60
C ARG A 118 -17.83 -2.78 -0.46
N LEU A 119 -18.03 -3.35 -1.65
CA LEU A 119 -17.02 -3.33 -2.70
C LEU A 119 -16.71 -1.90 -3.18
N GLU A 120 -17.72 -1.02 -3.13
CA GLU A 120 -17.64 0.40 -3.49
C GLU A 120 -16.56 1.18 -2.73
N ASP A 121 -16.20 0.76 -1.52
CA ASP A 121 -15.22 1.50 -0.71
C ASP A 121 -13.78 1.40 -1.25
N CYS A 122 -13.53 0.49 -2.19
CA CYS A 122 -12.23 0.39 -2.86
C CYS A 122 -12.15 1.20 -4.16
N PHE A 123 -13.27 1.69 -4.70
CA PHE A 123 -13.28 2.40 -5.99
C PHE A 123 -12.36 3.62 -5.99
N PRO A 124 -12.35 4.50 -4.96
CA PRO A 124 -11.43 5.63 -4.95
C PRO A 124 -9.95 5.22 -4.99
N ALA A 125 -9.62 4.04 -4.44
CA ALA A 125 -8.27 3.49 -4.49
C ALA A 125 -7.90 2.99 -5.87
N VAL A 126 -8.82 2.26 -6.52
CA VAL A 126 -8.66 1.79 -7.90
C VAL A 126 -8.48 2.97 -8.84
N ASP A 127 -9.43 3.91 -8.85
CA ASP A 127 -9.43 5.09 -9.72
C ASP A 127 -8.12 5.87 -9.58
N TYR A 128 -7.66 6.08 -8.34
CA TYR A 128 -6.43 6.82 -8.07
C TYR A 128 -5.19 6.17 -8.70
N PHE A 129 -5.00 4.86 -8.49
CA PHE A 129 -3.81 4.17 -9.01
C PHE A 129 -3.85 3.97 -10.51
N GLU A 130 -5.03 3.76 -11.09
CA GLU A 130 -5.24 3.72 -12.55
C GLU A 130 -4.86 5.07 -13.18
N HIS A 131 -5.43 6.18 -12.69
CA HIS A 131 -5.14 7.52 -13.20
C HIS A 131 -3.67 7.93 -13.05
N ARG A 132 -2.98 7.44 -12.02
CA ARG A 132 -1.55 7.69 -11.81
C ARG A 132 -0.63 6.67 -12.48
N HIS A 133 -1.19 5.69 -13.18
CA HIS A 133 -0.46 4.59 -13.80
C HIS A 133 0.50 3.89 -12.82
N ILE A 134 0.09 3.76 -11.56
CA ILE A 134 0.83 3.05 -10.53
C ILE A 134 0.38 1.58 -10.56
N PRO A 135 1.28 0.59 -10.71
CA PRO A 135 0.89 -0.80 -10.70
C PRO A 135 0.18 -1.16 -9.39
N PHE A 136 -0.97 -1.82 -9.46
CA PHE A 136 -1.66 -2.29 -8.27
C PHE A 136 -2.27 -3.69 -8.45
N VAL A 137 -2.55 -4.33 -7.32
CA VAL A 137 -3.34 -5.57 -7.26
C VAL A 137 -4.56 -5.33 -6.38
N VAL A 138 -5.67 -5.97 -6.70
CA VAL A 138 -6.83 -6.00 -5.82
C VAL A 138 -6.77 -7.25 -4.94
N ALA A 139 -6.65 -7.05 -3.64
CA ALA A 139 -6.62 -8.11 -2.65
C ALA A 139 -7.98 -8.21 -1.95
N VAL A 140 -8.76 -9.22 -2.28
CA VAL A 140 -10.10 -9.43 -1.73
C VAL A 140 -9.97 -10.08 -0.36
N ASN A 141 -10.15 -9.29 0.69
CA ASN A 141 -10.07 -9.78 2.06
C ASN A 141 -11.31 -10.61 2.40
N CYS A 142 -11.10 -11.88 2.72
CA CYS A 142 -12.15 -12.86 2.95
C CYS A 142 -12.58 -12.86 4.42
N PHE A 143 -13.80 -12.38 4.67
CA PHE A 143 -14.39 -12.39 6.02
C PHE A 143 -15.24 -13.64 6.24
N THR A 144 -15.19 -14.20 7.44
CA THR A 144 -16.02 -15.35 7.83
C THR A 144 -17.50 -15.05 7.59
N GLY A 145 -18.19 -15.92 6.84
CA GLY A 145 -19.61 -15.78 6.54
C GLY A 145 -19.95 -14.81 5.40
N ALA A 146 -18.95 -14.14 4.80
CA ALA A 146 -19.17 -13.37 3.58
C ALA A 146 -19.38 -14.28 2.37
N ARG A 147 -20.14 -13.79 1.38
CA ARG A 147 -20.30 -14.49 0.10
C ARG A 147 -18.96 -14.48 -0.63
N SER A 148 -18.52 -15.66 -1.09
CA SER A 148 -17.32 -15.77 -1.91
C SER A 148 -17.65 -15.44 -3.36
N TYR A 149 -16.82 -14.61 -3.97
CA TYR A 149 -16.86 -14.27 -5.39
C TYR A 149 -15.51 -14.65 -6.02
N GLY A 150 -15.54 -15.12 -7.26
CA GLY A 150 -14.31 -15.44 -7.98
C GLY A 150 -13.53 -14.18 -8.34
N ALA A 151 -12.22 -14.31 -8.51
CA ALA A 151 -11.34 -13.21 -8.96
C ALA A 151 -11.85 -12.52 -10.23
N HIS A 152 -12.38 -13.30 -11.18
CA HIS A 152 -12.95 -12.78 -12.42
C HIS A 152 -14.23 -11.95 -12.19
N ASP A 153 -15.11 -12.36 -11.27
CA ASP A 153 -16.33 -11.63 -10.98
C ASP A 153 -16.01 -10.28 -10.31
N VAL A 154 -15.03 -10.26 -9.41
CA VAL A 154 -14.56 -9.04 -8.77
C VAL A 154 -13.88 -8.13 -9.78
N SER A 155 -12.99 -8.66 -10.64
CA SER A 155 -12.36 -7.87 -11.70
C SER A 155 -13.38 -7.21 -12.62
N ARG A 156 -14.43 -7.93 -13.02
CA ARG A 156 -15.52 -7.36 -13.81
C ARG A 156 -16.36 -6.35 -13.06
N ALA A 157 -16.63 -6.58 -11.77
CA ALA A 157 -17.41 -5.66 -10.95
C ALA A 157 -16.68 -4.33 -10.70
N LEU A 158 -15.34 -4.38 -10.70
CA LEU A 158 -14.47 -3.22 -10.55
C LEU A 158 -14.03 -2.59 -11.88
N ASP A 159 -14.46 -3.14 -13.02
CA ASP A 159 -14.07 -2.71 -14.36
C ASP A 159 -12.54 -2.58 -14.57
N LEU A 160 -11.76 -3.49 -13.95
CA LEU A 160 -10.31 -3.40 -13.95
C LEU A 160 -9.70 -3.60 -15.34
N ASP A 161 -8.63 -2.85 -15.62
CA ASP A 161 -7.77 -3.07 -16.78
C ASP A 161 -7.37 -4.54 -16.97
N GLN A 162 -7.32 -4.98 -18.23
CA GLN A 162 -6.98 -6.36 -18.55
C GLN A 162 -5.59 -6.72 -18.01
N GLY A 163 -5.55 -7.75 -17.16
CA GLY A 163 -4.31 -8.25 -16.56
C GLY A 163 -4.01 -7.71 -15.17
N THR A 164 -4.81 -6.76 -14.65
CA THR A 164 -4.74 -6.34 -13.24
C THR A 164 -5.07 -7.52 -12.32
N PRO A 165 -4.14 -7.97 -11.46
CA PRO A 165 -4.35 -9.17 -10.64
C PRO A 165 -5.41 -8.94 -9.55
N VAL A 166 -6.30 -9.92 -9.40
CA VAL A 166 -7.20 -10.04 -8.25
C VAL A 166 -6.82 -11.28 -7.45
N VAL A 167 -6.52 -11.10 -6.16
CA VAL A 167 -6.05 -12.16 -5.26
C VAL A 167 -6.99 -12.26 -4.07
N LEU A 168 -7.49 -13.45 -3.77
CA LEU A 168 -8.22 -13.69 -2.52
C LEU A 168 -7.22 -13.81 -1.37
N CYS A 169 -7.47 -13.14 -0.25
CA CYS A 169 -6.58 -13.18 0.91
C CYS A 169 -7.32 -13.17 2.25
N ASP A 170 -6.63 -13.54 3.32
CA ASP A 170 -7.01 -13.21 4.70
C ASP A 170 -5.95 -12.27 5.27
N ALA A 171 -6.32 -11.02 5.55
CA ALA A 171 -5.40 -10.00 6.06
C ALA A 171 -4.76 -10.36 7.42
N ARG A 172 -5.33 -11.33 8.16
CA ARG A 172 -4.78 -11.82 9.44
C ARG A 172 -3.71 -12.88 9.24
N ASP A 173 -3.67 -13.52 8.07
CA ASP A 173 -2.73 -14.58 7.75
C ASP A 173 -1.49 -14.00 7.08
N ARG A 174 -0.33 -14.25 7.68
CA ARG A 174 0.95 -13.71 7.22
C ARG A 174 1.33 -14.23 5.83
N ASP A 175 1.12 -15.51 5.55
CA ASP A 175 1.53 -16.10 4.29
C ASP A 175 0.55 -15.73 3.17
N SER A 176 -0.74 -15.57 3.48
CA SER A 176 -1.73 -14.96 2.59
C SER A 176 -1.34 -13.53 2.21
N GLY A 177 -0.94 -12.70 3.19
CA GLY A 177 -0.45 -11.35 2.93
C GLY A 177 0.81 -11.32 2.07
N LYS A 178 1.75 -12.25 2.28
CA LYS A 178 2.95 -12.37 1.43
C LYS A 178 2.62 -12.74 -0.01
N GLU A 179 1.69 -13.66 -0.25
CA GLU A 179 1.29 -14.03 -1.61
C GLU A 179 0.77 -12.79 -2.37
N VAL A 180 -0.05 -11.95 -1.72
CA VAL A 180 -0.49 -10.67 -2.30
C VAL A 180 0.70 -9.78 -2.69
N LEU A 181 1.68 -9.63 -1.80
CA LEU A 181 2.87 -8.81 -2.07
C LEU A 181 3.73 -9.37 -3.19
N ILE A 182 3.90 -10.69 -3.26
CA ILE A 182 4.62 -11.37 -4.36
C ILE A 182 3.92 -11.07 -5.68
N ARG A 183 2.60 -11.23 -5.76
CA ARG A 183 1.83 -10.93 -6.98
C ARG A 183 1.96 -9.49 -7.42
N LEU A 184 1.97 -8.55 -6.47
CA LEU A 184 2.18 -7.14 -6.76
C LEU A 184 3.58 -6.89 -7.34
N VAL A 185 4.64 -7.43 -6.72
CA VAL A 185 6.01 -7.25 -7.21
C VAL A 185 6.19 -7.86 -8.60
N GLU A 186 5.65 -9.06 -8.84
CA GLU A 186 5.68 -9.70 -10.17
C GLU A 186 4.93 -8.87 -11.21
N TYR A 187 3.75 -8.33 -10.86
CA TYR A 187 2.95 -7.50 -11.76
C TYR A 187 3.64 -6.17 -12.07
N ALA A 188 4.12 -5.46 -11.05
CA ALA A 188 4.87 -4.22 -11.21
C ALA A 188 6.12 -4.43 -12.08
N GLY A 189 6.86 -5.53 -11.86
CA GLY A 189 8.02 -5.91 -12.68
C GLY A 189 7.68 -6.07 -14.17
N ARG A 190 6.58 -6.76 -14.49
CA ARG A 190 6.09 -6.89 -15.89
C ARG A 190 5.70 -5.54 -16.49
N MET A 191 4.97 -4.72 -15.74
CA MET A 191 4.53 -3.38 -16.14
C MET A 191 5.71 -2.46 -16.46
N HIS A 192 6.71 -2.41 -15.57
CA HIS A 192 7.91 -1.59 -15.78
C HIS A 192 8.74 -2.09 -16.96
N THR A 193 8.87 -3.41 -17.13
CA THR A 193 9.59 -3.99 -18.28
C THR A 193 8.92 -3.61 -19.60
N ALA A 194 7.59 -3.71 -19.67
CA ALA A 194 6.83 -3.30 -20.87
C ALA A 194 7.02 -1.82 -21.19
N ARG A 195 6.90 -0.92 -20.20
CA ARG A 195 7.12 0.52 -20.40
C ARG A 195 8.52 0.87 -20.89
N MET A 196 9.55 0.17 -20.41
CA MET A 196 10.91 0.39 -20.91
C MET A 196 11.04 -0.01 -22.37
N LEU A 197 10.42 -1.12 -22.78
CA LEU A 197 10.44 -1.57 -24.17
C LEU A 197 9.70 -0.59 -25.10
N ASP A 198 8.56 -0.05 -24.66
CA ASP A 198 7.79 0.94 -25.42
C ASP A 198 8.54 2.28 -25.56
N SER A 199 9.41 2.63 -24.60
CA SER A 199 10.19 3.88 -24.65
C SER A 199 11.42 3.86 -25.58
N VAL A 200 11.79 2.69 -26.08
CA VAL A 200 12.98 2.48 -26.94
C VAL A 200 12.59 2.31 -28.43
N GLY A 201 11.29 2.15 -28.72
CA GLY A 201 10.75 2.05 -30.09
C GLY A 201 10.21 3.37 -30.62
#